data_AF-A0A2C6ASQ4-F1
#
_entry.id   AF-A0A2C6ASQ4-F1
#
_cell.length_a   1.000
_cell.length_b   1.000
_cell.length_c   1.000
_cell.angle_alpha   90.00
_cell.angle_beta   90.00
_cell.angle_gamma   90.00
#
_symmetry.space_group_name_H-M   'P 1'
#
loop_
_entity.id
_entity.type
_entity.pdbx_description
1 polymer ?
#
loop_
_entity_poly.entity_id
_entity_poly.type
_entity_poly.pdbx_seq_one_letter_code
_entity_poly.pdbx_strand_id
1 'polypeptide(L)'
;MLKKGIVLIMLSLIFSSCDLIYYGKIAIQDNIRRIEMEREEKSVMKKDGPAAIDVDKYKEGVEEVIKDISKRPVNKKVQFEGITLIIPEGTKINPKHGNIVDEKTGYGIFISFSINSHCISKKINNREYGFFFDKHDTNIRKIAKEIMRVNGFEDTCK
;
A
#
# COMPACT_ATOMS: atom_id res chain seq x y z
N MET A 1 -29.52 1.27 57.71
CA MET A 1 -28.11 1.24 57.24
C MET A 1 -27.81 0.14 56.23
N LEU A 2 -28.65 -0.92 56.13
CA LEU A 2 -28.50 -2.03 55.17
C LEU A 2 -28.58 -1.63 53.69
N LYS A 3 -29.43 -0.63 53.34
CA LYS A 3 -29.58 -0.14 51.96
C LYS A 3 -28.31 0.47 51.35
N LYS A 4 -27.42 1.08 52.16
CA LYS A 4 -26.18 1.69 51.66
C LYS A 4 -25.08 0.64 51.38
N GLY A 5 -25.04 -0.43 52.17
CA GLY A 5 -24.07 -1.52 51.98
C GLY A 5 -24.34 -2.38 50.73
N ILE A 6 -25.62 -2.65 50.42
CA ILE A 6 -26.01 -3.43 49.23
C ILE A 6 -25.62 -2.67 47.95
N VAL A 7 -25.83 -1.36 47.89
CA VAL A 7 -25.46 -0.54 46.71
C VAL A 7 -23.94 -0.56 46.48
N LEU A 8 -23.14 -0.49 47.54
CA LEU A 8 -21.68 -0.59 47.44
C LEU A 8 -21.22 -1.95 46.92
N ILE A 9 -21.81 -3.07 47.40
CA ILE A 9 -21.48 -4.42 46.92
C ILE A 9 -21.85 -4.60 45.45
N MET A 10 -23.03 -4.09 45.03
CA MET A 10 -23.47 -4.13 43.63
C MET A 10 -22.57 -3.27 42.72
N LEU A 11 -22.10 -2.11 43.20
CA LEU A 11 -21.19 -1.24 42.46
C LEU A 11 -19.81 -1.89 42.29
N SER A 12 -19.30 -2.55 43.33
CA SER A 12 -18.07 -3.33 43.28
C SER A 12 -18.15 -4.48 42.28
N LEU A 13 -19.30 -5.15 42.16
CA LEU A 13 -19.53 -6.25 41.20
C LEU A 13 -19.51 -5.77 39.74
N ILE A 14 -20.01 -4.56 39.47
CA ILE A 14 -19.95 -3.95 38.13
C ILE A 14 -18.50 -3.57 37.78
N PHE A 15 -17.75 -2.99 38.72
CA PHE A 15 -16.35 -2.62 38.49
C PHE A 15 -15.34 -3.79 38.58
N SER A 16 -15.71 -4.91 39.19
CA SER A 16 -14.91 -6.15 39.17
C SER A 16 -15.09 -6.97 37.88
N SER A 17 -16.04 -6.60 37.02
CA SER A 17 -16.15 -7.17 35.68
C SER A 17 -15.08 -6.56 34.76
N CYS A 18 -13.83 -7.00 34.94
CA CYS A 18 -12.74 -6.75 34.00
C CYS A 18 -13.16 -7.10 32.55
N ASP A 19 -14.14 -8.00 32.39
CA ASP A 19 -14.75 -8.41 31.14
C ASP A 19 -15.44 -7.26 30.39
N LEU A 20 -16.20 -6.36 31.04
CA LEU A 20 -16.95 -5.32 30.33
C LEU A 20 -16.02 -4.28 29.67
N ILE A 21 -14.96 -3.89 30.39
CA ILE A 21 -13.92 -2.97 29.88
C ILE A 21 -13.06 -3.69 28.83
N TYR A 22 -12.76 -4.97 29.03
CA TYR A 22 -11.96 -5.78 28.12
C TYR A 22 -12.66 -6.03 26.78
N TYR A 23 -13.92 -6.49 26.80
CA TYR A 23 -14.73 -6.68 25.59
C TYR A 23 -15.05 -5.36 24.90
N GLY A 24 -15.33 -4.28 25.65
CA GLY A 24 -15.49 -2.93 25.10
C GLY A 24 -14.23 -2.44 24.38
N LYS A 25 -13.04 -2.66 24.96
CA LYS A 25 -11.75 -2.30 24.35
C LYS A 25 -11.46 -3.10 23.08
N ILE A 26 -11.73 -4.41 23.07
CA ILE A 26 -11.57 -5.26 21.88
C ILE A 26 -12.53 -4.82 20.77
N ALA A 27 -13.81 -4.62 21.07
CA ALA A 27 -14.80 -4.21 20.06
C ALA A 27 -14.49 -2.83 19.45
N ILE A 28 -13.97 -1.90 20.26
CA ILE A 28 -13.50 -0.59 19.76
C ILE A 28 -12.27 -0.76 18.87
N GLN A 29 -11.29 -1.58 19.28
CA GLN A 29 -10.08 -1.84 18.49
C GLN A 29 -10.38 -2.52 17.14
N ASP A 30 -11.29 -3.49 17.12
CA ASP A 30 -11.71 -4.17 15.89
C ASP A 30 -12.49 -3.23 14.96
N ASN A 31 -13.35 -2.37 15.51
CA ASN A 31 -14.05 -1.34 14.73
C ASN A 31 -13.07 -0.33 14.12
N ILE A 32 -12.06 0.13 14.87
CA ILE A 32 -11.02 1.04 14.37
C ILE A 32 -10.24 0.37 13.23
N ARG A 33 -9.79 -0.88 13.43
CA ARG A 33 -9.07 -1.63 12.40
C ARG A 33 -9.89 -1.78 11.12
N ARG A 34 -11.19 -2.08 11.24
CA ARG A 34 -12.10 -2.18 10.10
C ARG A 34 -12.19 -0.86 9.33
N ILE A 35 -12.39 0.25 10.04
CA ILE A 35 -12.44 1.60 9.43
C ILE A 35 -11.12 1.93 8.73
N GLU A 36 -9.98 1.55 9.31
CA GLU A 36 -8.66 1.74 8.69
C GLU A 36 -8.49 0.92 7.42
N MET A 37 -8.88 -0.37 7.45
CA MET A 37 -8.85 -1.23 6.25
C MET A 37 -9.74 -0.68 5.13
N GLU A 38 -10.97 -0.26 5.43
CA GLU A 38 -11.88 0.34 4.45
C GLU A 38 -11.30 1.65 3.87
N ARG A 39 -10.64 2.46 4.69
CA ARG A 39 -9.97 3.68 4.24
C ARG A 39 -8.77 3.37 3.35
N GLU A 40 -8.02 2.33 3.68
CA GLU A 40 -6.86 1.91 2.90
C GLU A 40 -7.29 1.33 1.55
N GLU A 41 -8.30 0.47 1.53
CA GLU A 41 -8.94 -0.06 0.32
C GLU A 41 -9.41 1.09 -0.60
N LYS A 42 -10.17 2.04 -0.04
CA LYS A 42 -10.60 3.22 -0.80
C LYS A 42 -9.43 4.07 -1.30
N SER A 43 -8.31 4.07 -0.59
CA SER A 43 -7.15 4.85 -0.98
C SER A 43 -6.35 4.21 -2.11
N VAL A 44 -6.21 2.88 -2.12
CA VAL A 44 -5.53 2.18 -3.21
C VAL A 44 -6.34 2.19 -4.50
N MET A 45 -7.68 2.31 -4.40
CA MET A 45 -8.62 2.45 -5.52
C MET A 45 -8.75 3.91 -6.03
N LYS A 46 -8.01 4.87 -5.47
CA LYS A 46 -7.98 6.23 -6.04
C LYS A 46 -7.35 6.20 -7.43
N LYS A 47 -7.62 7.24 -8.22
CA LYS A 47 -7.13 7.38 -9.59
C LYS A 47 -5.61 7.18 -9.71
N ASP A 48 -4.86 7.71 -8.76
CA ASP A 48 -3.39 7.63 -8.67
C ASP A 48 -2.89 6.42 -7.86
N GLY A 49 -3.80 5.59 -7.37
CA GLY A 49 -3.51 4.44 -6.54
C GLY A 49 -3.12 3.19 -7.34
N PRO A 50 -2.51 2.20 -6.68
CA PRO A 50 -2.07 0.96 -7.31
C PRO A 50 -3.22 0.10 -7.86
N ALA A 51 -4.41 0.19 -7.26
CA ALA A 51 -5.61 -0.57 -7.65
C ALA A 51 -6.59 0.27 -8.48
N ALA A 52 -6.11 1.35 -9.12
CA ALA A 52 -6.94 2.17 -9.99
C ALA A 52 -7.56 1.36 -11.14
N ILE A 53 -6.87 0.31 -11.62
CA ILE A 53 -7.35 -0.58 -12.68
C ILE A 53 -8.62 -1.35 -12.30
N ASP A 54 -8.84 -1.59 -11.00
CA ASP A 54 -9.99 -2.34 -10.49
C ASP A 54 -11.25 -1.47 -10.37
N VAL A 55 -11.13 -0.17 -10.62
CA VAL A 55 -12.25 0.77 -10.65
C VAL A 55 -12.73 0.94 -12.07
N ASP A 56 -13.97 0.53 -12.37
CA ASP A 56 -14.56 0.59 -13.72
C ASP A 56 -14.36 1.94 -14.42
N LYS A 57 -14.52 3.05 -13.68
CA LYS A 57 -14.34 4.41 -14.19
C LYS A 57 -12.91 4.69 -14.70
N TYR A 58 -11.91 4.04 -14.15
CA TYR A 58 -10.49 4.30 -14.43
C TYR A 58 -9.86 3.21 -15.29
N LYS A 59 -10.41 1.99 -15.26
CA LYS A 59 -9.87 0.78 -15.88
C LYS A 59 -9.34 1.00 -17.30
N GLU A 60 -10.17 1.47 -18.22
CA GLU A 60 -9.77 1.69 -19.61
C GLU A 60 -8.60 2.66 -19.72
N GLY A 61 -8.65 3.78 -18.98
CA GLY A 61 -7.58 4.77 -18.96
C GLY A 61 -6.28 4.23 -18.35
N VAL A 62 -6.37 3.37 -17.34
CA VAL A 62 -5.21 2.71 -16.74
C VAL A 62 -4.60 1.70 -17.72
N GLU A 63 -5.40 0.90 -18.41
CA GLU A 63 -4.93 -0.05 -19.43
C GLU A 63 -4.22 0.66 -20.60
N GLU A 64 -4.74 1.81 -21.06
CA GLU A 64 -4.10 2.63 -22.08
C GLU A 64 -2.75 3.19 -21.61
N VAL A 65 -2.71 3.70 -20.38
CA VAL A 65 -1.50 4.23 -19.75
C VAL A 65 -0.44 3.14 -19.59
N ILE A 66 -0.82 1.93 -19.18
CA ILE A 66 0.11 0.80 -19.09
C ILE A 66 0.75 0.49 -20.45
N LYS A 67 -0.06 0.46 -21.52
CA LYS A 67 0.43 0.21 -22.90
C LYS A 67 1.33 1.33 -23.41
N ASP A 68 1.06 2.58 -23.02
CA ASP A 68 1.88 3.72 -23.40
C ASP A 68 3.21 3.73 -22.63
N ILE A 69 3.18 3.59 -21.30
CA ILE A 69 4.37 3.49 -20.45
C ILE A 69 5.28 2.34 -20.90
N SER A 70 4.73 1.20 -21.34
CA SER A 70 5.53 0.04 -21.79
C SER A 70 6.37 0.30 -23.05
N LYS A 71 6.19 1.45 -23.70
CA LYS A 71 6.95 1.92 -24.87
C LYS A 71 7.90 3.06 -24.53
N ARG A 72 7.82 3.66 -23.33
CA ARG A 72 8.65 4.78 -22.91
C ARG A 72 10.04 4.31 -22.47
N PRO A 73 11.08 5.15 -22.63
CA PRO A 73 12.39 4.86 -22.07
C PRO A 73 12.34 4.87 -20.53
N VAL A 74 13.16 4.00 -19.91
CA VAL A 74 13.31 3.88 -18.46
C VAL A 74 14.62 4.55 -18.04
N ASN A 75 14.60 5.88 -17.97
CA ASN A 75 15.77 6.71 -17.70
C ASN A 75 15.49 7.92 -16.79
N LYS A 76 14.24 8.11 -16.33
CA LYS A 76 13.88 9.21 -15.42
C LYS A 76 14.38 8.92 -14.01
N LYS A 77 15.21 9.80 -13.45
CA LYS A 77 15.69 9.68 -12.07
C LYS A 77 14.71 10.33 -11.10
N VAL A 78 14.36 9.61 -10.03
CA VAL A 78 13.50 10.09 -8.95
C VAL A 78 14.08 9.74 -7.58
N GLN A 79 13.84 10.58 -6.57
CA GLN A 79 14.19 10.26 -5.19
C GLN A 79 13.06 9.46 -4.54
N PHE A 80 13.43 8.38 -3.86
CA PHE A 80 12.53 7.56 -3.07
C PHE A 80 13.25 7.16 -1.79
N GLU A 81 12.79 7.63 -0.64
CA GLU A 81 13.23 7.11 0.66
C GLU A 81 14.76 7.08 0.84
N GLY A 82 15.44 8.14 0.39
CA GLY A 82 16.89 8.31 0.51
C GLY A 82 17.72 7.64 -0.59
N ILE A 83 17.10 7.05 -1.61
CA ILE A 83 17.77 6.49 -2.78
C ILE A 83 17.27 7.12 -4.07
N THR A 84 18.10 7.05 -5.11
CA THR A 84 17.70 7.41 -6.47
C THR A 84 17.25 6.17 -7.23
N LEU A 85 16.03 6.21 -7.75
CA LEU A 85 15.45 5.18 -8.62
C LEU A 85 15.35 5.69 -10.06
N ILE A 86 15.44 4.79 -11.02
CA ILE A 86 15.22 5.04 -12.44
C ILE A 86 13.86 4.44 -12.83
N ILE A 87 12.95 5.27 -13.33
CA ILE A 87 11.59 4.90 -13.71
C ILE A 87 11.29 5.35 -15.15
N PRO A 88 10.17 4.93 -15.77
CA PRO A 88 9.77 5.39 -17.10
C PRO A 88 9.57 6.91 -17.17
N GLU A 89 9.90 7.50 -18.32
CA GLU A 89 9.67 8.93 -18.54
C GLU A 89 8.19 9.33 -18.42
N GLY A 90 7.96 10.58 -17.99
CA GLY A 90 6.61 11.10 -17.76
C GLY A 90 5.84 10.38 -16.65
N THR A 91 6.54 9.73 -15.71
CA THR A 91 5.92 9.08 -14.54
C THR A 91 6.53 9.59 -13.23
N LYS A 92 5.81 9.44 -12.12
CA LYS A 92 6.26 9.77 -10.76
C LYS A 92 5.93 8.63 -9.80
N ILE A 93 6.52 8.66 -8.60
CA ILE A 93 6.18 7.74 -7.51
C ILE A 93 5.10 8.37 -6.63
N ASN A 94 4.04 7.62 -6.35
CA ASN A 94 3.03 7.98 -5.36
C ASN A 94 3.66 7.98 -3.97
N PRO A 95 3.66 9.10 -3.23
CA PRO A 95 4.31 9.17 -1.92
C PRO A 95 3.62 8.32 -0.85
N LYS A 96 2.32 8.03 -1.01
CA LYS A 96 1.57 7.22 -0.04
C LYS A 96 1.79 5.72 -0.28
N HIS A 97 1.69 5.29 -1.53
CA HIS A 97 1.63 3.86 -1.88
C HIS A 97 2.88 3.33 -2.59
N GLY A 98 3.81 4.22 -2.98
CA GLY A 98 5.02 3.86 -3.69
C GLY A 98 4.81 3.40 -5.13
N ASN A 99 3.57 3.42 -5.63
CA ASN A 99 3.24 3.00 -6.99
C ASN A 99 3.63 4.03 -8.05
N ILE A 100 3.86 3.59 -9.27
CA ILE A 100 4.08 4.47 -10.42
C ILE A 100 2.76 5.14 -10.82
N VAL A 101 2.82 6.44 -11.10
CA VAL A 101 1.71 7.28 -11.58
C VAL A 101 2.14 7.99 -12.83
N ASP A 102 1.32 7.92 -13.88
CA ASP A 102 1.52 8.70 -15.09
C ASP A 102 1.27 10.20 -14.81
N GLU A 103 2.24 11.04 -15.13
CA GLU A 103 2.16 12.47 -14.81
C GLU A 103 1.14 13.21 -15.68
N LYS A 104 0.91 12.73 -16.92
CA LYS A 104 -0.01 13.36 -17.87
C LYS A 104 -1.47 13.13 -17.48
N THR A 105 -1.82 11.88 -17.15
CA THR A 105 -3.21 11.47 -16.90
C THR A 105 -3.55 11.41 -15.42
N GLY A 106 -2.55 11.22 -14.55
CA GLY A 106 -2.73 10.98 -13.12
C GLY A 106 -3.15 9.56 -12.76
N TYR A 107 -3.12 8.62 -13.71
CA TYR A 107 -3.45 7.21 -13.44
C TYR A 107 -2.29 6.46 -12.79
N GLY A 108 -2.59 5.75 -11.70
CA GLY A 108 -1.67 4.83 -11.05
C GLY A 108 -1.66 3.46 -11.71
N ILE A 109 -0.50 2.82 -11.74
CA ILE A 109 -0.32 1.43 -12.21
C ILE A 109 0.24 0.56 -11.08
N PHE A 110 -0.04 -0.74 -11.12
CA PHE A 110 0.44 -1.69 -10.11
C PHE A 110 1.91 -2.06 -10.33
N ILE A 111 2.81 -1.08 -10.16
CA ILE A 111 4.26 -1.22 -10.04
C ILE A 111 4.69 -0.34 -8.87
N SER A 112 5.14 -0.93 -7.77
CA SER A 112 5.34 -0.21 -6.51
C SER A 112 6.69 -0.50 -5.86
N PHE A 113 7.23 0.53 -5.20
CA PHE A 113 8.41 0.45 -4.35
C PHE A 113 8.00 0.52 -2.88
N SER A 114 8.73 -0.18 -2.01
CA SER A 114 8.49 -0.13 -0.56
C SER A 114 9.81 -0.13 0.23
N ILE A 115 9.74 0.26 1.49
CA ILE A 115 10.83 0.09 2.47
C ILE A 115 10.54 -1.17 3.30
N ASN A 116 10.40 -2.31 2.65
CA ASN A 116 10.23 -3.58 3.34
C ASN A 116 10.85 -4.68 2.47
N SER A 117 11.37 -5.71 3.13
CA SER A 117 11.82 -6.92 2.44
C SER A 117 10.63 -7.62 1.79
N HIS A 118 10.75 -7.89 0.50
CA HIS A 118 9.85 -8.74 -0.25
C HIS A 118 10.67 -9.69 -1.11
N CYS A 119 10.01 -10.62 -1.80
CA CYS A 119 10.73 -11.58 -2.62
C CYS A 119 11.50 -10.92 -3.78
N ILE A 120 11.11 -9.72 -4.21
CA ILE A 120 11.93 -8.86 -5.06
C ILE A 120 12.46 -7.70 -4.24
N SER A 121 13.76 -7.63 -4.05
CA SER A 121 14.36 -6.61 -3.19
C SER A 121 15.75 -6.17 -3.63
N LYS A 122 16.20 -5.09 -3.01
CA LYS A 122 17.56 -4.55 -3.10
C LYS A 122 17.96 -4.00 -1.74
N LYS A 123 19.18 -4.32 -1.31
CA LYS A 123 19.76 -3.79 -0.06
C LYS A 123 20.74 -2.67 -0.36
N ILE A 124 20.57 -1.52 0.30
CA ILE A 124 21.47 -0.36 0.22
C ILE A 124 21.68 0.16 1.64
N ASN A 125 22.94 0.31 2.08
CA ASN A 125 23.29 0.87 3.40
C ASN A 125 22.50 0.24 4.57
N ASN A 126 22.38 -1.09 4.56
CA ASN A 126 21.63 -1.87 5.55
C ASN A 126 20.11 -1.63 5.60
N ARG A 127 19.56 -0.85 4.66
CA ARG A 127 18.12 -0.68 4.42
C ARG A 127 17.70 -1.53 3.22
N GLU A 128 16.58 -2.20 3.34
CA GLU A 128 16.03 -3.03 2.29
C GLU A 128 14.86 -2.33 1.60
N TYR A 129 14.89 -2.38 0.28
CA TYR A 129 13.89 -1.81 -0.60
C TYR A 129 13.21 -2.94 -1.34
N GLY A 130 11.88 -2.95 -1.33
CA GLY A 130 11.07 -3.94 -1.99
C GLY A 130 10.48 -3.42 -3.30
N PHE A 131 10.13 -4.35 -4.18
CA PHE A 131 9.51 -4.05 -5.46
C PHE A 131 8.35 -5.02 -5.75
N PHE A 132 7.23 -4.48 -6.21
CA PHE A 132 6.01 -5.24 -6.47
C PHE A 132 5.42 -4.88 -7.81
N PHE A 133 4.84 -5.86 -8.49
CA PHE A 133 4.07 -5.64 -9.70
C PHE A 133 3.15 -6.83 -9.99
N ASP A 134 2.17 -6.63 -10.88
CA ASP A 134 1.34 -7.73 -11.38
C ASP A 134 2.15 -8.60 -12.36
N LYS A 135 2.39 -9.86 -11.98
CA LYS A 135 3.11 -10.83 -12.81
C LYS A 135 2.28 -11.36 -13.99
N HIS A 136 0.95 -11.17 -13.96
CA HIS A 136 0.02 -11.67 -14.97
C HIS A 136 -0.13 -10.70 -16.15
N ASP A 137 -0.09 -9.39 -15.92
CA ASP A 137 -0.11 -8.41 -17.00
C ASP A 137 1.25 -8.35 -17.74
N THR A 138 1.20 -8.57 -19.05
CA THR A 138 2.40 -8.65 -19.90
C THR A 138 3.11 -7.30 -20.05
N ASN A 139 2.37 -6.19 -20.12
CA ASN A 139 2.95 -4.85 -20.24
C ASN A 139 3.57 -4.43 -18.90
N ILE A 140 2.87 -4.65 -17.79
CA ILE A 140 3.39 -4.41 -16.44
C ILE A 140 4.68 -5.20 -16.23
N ARG A 141 4.68 -6.50 -16.54
CA ARG A 141 5.88 -7.35 -16.43
C ARG A 141 7.04 -6.84 -17.28
N LYS A 142 6.77 -6.33 -18.49
CA LYS A 142 7.80 -5.75 -19.37
C LYS A 142 8.42 -4.50 -18.73
N ILE A 143 7.59 -3.57 -18.24
CA ILE A 143 8.04 -2.35 -17.57
C ILE A 143 8.84 -2.71 -16.31
N ALA A 144 8.28 -3.58 -15.48
CA ALA A 144 8.86 -4.02 -14.21
C ALA A 144 10.24 -4.65 -14.40
N LYS A 145 10.41 -5.56 -15.36
CA LYS A 145 11.70 -6.19 -15.64
C LYS A 145 12.78 -5.17 -16.02
N GLU A 146 12.43 -4.17 -16.82
CA GLU A 146 13.39 -3.13 -17.20
C GLU A 146 13.76 -2.24 -16.02
N ILE A 147 12.78 -1.83 -15.19
CA ILE A 147 13.00 -1.09 -13.95
C ILE A 147 13.92 -1.90 -13.01
N MET A 148 13.63 -3.18 -12.81
CA MET A 148 14.46 -4.06 -11.96
C MET A 148 15.89 -4.12 -12.45
N ARG A 149 16.08 -4.32 -13.76
CA ARG A 149 17.39 -4.41 -14.39
C ARG A 149 18.20 -3.12 -14.21
N VAL A 150 17.62 -1.95 -14.49
CA VAL A 150 18.34 -0.66 -14.39
C VAL A 150 18.62 -0.24 -12.94
N ASN A 151 17.77 -0.66 -12.00
CA ASN A 151 17.94 -0.33 -10.59
C ASN A 151 18.68 -1.40 -9.77
N GLY A 152 18.90 -2.59 -10.32
CA GLY A 152 19.55 -3.70 -9.63
C GLY A 152 18.69 -4.33 -8.53
N PHE A 153 17.40 -4.55 -8.79
CA PHE A 153 16.55 -5.39 -7.94
C PHE A 153 16.72 -6.86 -8.34
N GLU A 154 16.76 -7.74 -7.34
CA GLU A 154 16.89 -9.18 -7.52
C GLU A 154 15.55 -9.88 -7.24
N ASP A 155 15.14 -10.80 -8.10
CA ASP A 155 13.95 -11.63 -7.91
C ASP A 155 14.33 -12.96 -7.24
N THR A 156 13.84 -13.17 -6.02
CA THR A 156 14.02 -14.41 -5.26
C THR A 156 12.70 -15.14 -5.01
N CYS A 157 11.61 -14.71 -5.67
CA CYS A 157 10.31 -15.36 -5.57
C CYS A 157 10.39 -16.75 -6.25
N LYS A 158 10.41 -17.82 -5.45
CA LYS A 158 10.35 -19.22 -5.92
C LYS A 158 8.96 -19.61 -6.39
#